data_AF-A0A2A5S638-F1
#
_entry.id   AF-A0A2A5S638-F1
#
_cell.length_a   1.000
_cell.length_b   1.000
_cell.length_c   1.000
_cell.angle_alpha   90.00
_cell.angle_beta   90.00
_cell.angle_gamma   90.00
#
_symmetry.space_group_name_H-M   'P 1'
#
loop_
_entity.id
_entity.type
_entity.pdbx_description
1 polymer ?
#
loop_
_entity_poly.entity_id
_entity_poly.type
_entity_poly.pdbx_seq_one_letter_code
_entity_poly.pdbx_strand_id
1 'polypeptide(L)'
;MNCLLIGLGSHAKKIYLEFLEKEAFINKVIIVDLVTEHDSLESILSKININYDLLLFDNLVRHTKSLPPEYEKLLEEKVRENDIKKVIISTEPRSYKLYIDFCLKHGLDIMCGKPITTPLYAEAGSDGEIKGNQIGGLTHFEILVLGIDDSKYDLVQNEVAMFDRLRDFFLDKHAYSNIRRHKTSVSLVSELQYNIPPHPKNENFRFAVELLIKHNGKYLLCKRSSDAKIAPGIWNIPAGKVKYNEGIEEALIRECEEETNLKVSNVCYLDCNFINKEHKRIVYLYVTEVADISDLRIDAGEFDEWEWIKAEDVDNYESVNLYIKRWLSELG
;
A
#
# COMPACT_ATOMS: atom_id res chain seq x y z
N MET A 1 -10.59 -6.62 -19.57
CA MET A 1 -11.68 -5.82 -18.97
C MET A 1 -11.53 -4.37 -19.37
N ASN A 2 -12.62 -3.61 -19.36
CA ASN A 2 -12.60 -2.19 -19.69
C ASN A 2 -12.78 -1.37 -18.41
N CYS A 3 -12.12 -0.22 -18.33
CA CYS A 3 -12.18 0.64 -17.15
C CYS A 3 -12.32 2.12 -17.50
N LEU A 4 -12.78 2.90 -16.52
CA LEU A 4 -12.91 4.35 -16.63
C LEU A 4 -11.81 5.01 -15.78
N LEU A 5 -11.06 5.94 -16.37
CA LEU A 5 -10.04 6.74 -15.69
C LEU A 5 -10.45 8.21 -15.76
N ILE A 6 -10.75 8.80 -14.60
CA ILE A 6 -11.26 10.17 -14.48
C ILE A 6 -10.19 11.08 -13.91
N GLY A 7 -9.72 12.01 -14.72
CA GLY A 7 -8.65 12.94 -14.41
C GLY A 7 -7.29 12.27 -14.53
N LEU A 8 -6.47 12.79 -15.42
CA LEU A 8 -5.15 12.29 -15.74
C LEU A 8 -4.13 13.36 -15.32
N GLY A 9 -4.13 13.70 -14.03
CA GLY A 9 -3.17 14.62 -13.44
C GLY A 9 -1.73 14.09 -13.47
N SER A 10 -0.76 14.91 -13.05
CA SER A 10 0.67 14.55 -13.01
C SER A 10 0.99 13.21 -12.32
N HIS A 11 0.20 12.83 -11.31
CA HIS A 11 0.31 11.55 -10.62
C HIS A 11 -0.28 10.38 -11.44
N ALA A 12 -1.49 10.53 -11.96
CA ALA A 12 -2.14 9.54 -12.83
C ALA A 12 -1.34 9.25 -14.10
N LYS A 13 -0.73 10.31 -14.67
CA LYS A 13 0.15 10.24 -15.85
C LYS A 13 1.30 9.25 -15.66
N LYS A 14 1.88 9.21 -14.46
CA LYS A 14 3.04 8.36 -14.15
C LYS A 14 2.61 6.96 -13.76
N ILE A 15 1.60 6.83 -12.89
CA ILE A 15 1.38 5.55 -12.21
C ILE A 15 0.19 4.77 -12.79
N TYR A 16 -0.96 5.41 -12.97
CA TYR A 16 -2.15 4.70 -13.47
C TYR A 16 -2.01 4.35 -14.94
N LEU A 17 -1.49 5.24 -15.77
CA LEU A 17 -1.27 4.92 -17.18
C LEU A 17 -0.25 3.79 -17.36
N GLU A 18 0.86 3.83 -16.63
CA GLU A 18 1.89 2.78 -16.71
C GLU A 18 1.35 1.42 -16.25
N PHE A 19 0.56 1.38 -15.18
CA PHE A 19 -0.12 0.17 -14.74
C PHE A 19 -1.08 -0.36 -15.81
N LEU A 20 -1.95 0.51 -16.33
CA LEU A 20 -2.99 0.13 -17.30
C LEU A 20 -2.38 -0.32 -18.64
N GLU A 21 -1.21 0.19 -19.01
CA GLU A 21 -0.47 -0.24 -20.20
C GLU A 21 0.19 -1.61 -20.02
N LYS A 22 0.73 -1.90 -18.83
CA LYS A 22 1.47 -3.14 -18.55
C LYS A 22 0.58 -4.36 -18.30
N GLU A 23 -0.63 -4.16 -17.80
CA GLU A 23 -1.50 -5.25 -17.35
C GLU A 23 -2.33 -5.83 -18.49
N ALA A 24 -2.01 -7.07 -18.89
CA ALA A 24 -2.63 -7.75 -20.04
C ALA A 24 -4.15 -8.00 -19.89
N PHE A 25 -4.69 -7.90 -18.67
CA PHE A 25 -6.13 -8.02 -18.44
C PHE A 25 -6.90 -6.73 -18.71
N ILE A 26 -6.24 -5.60 -19.00
CA ILE A 26 -6.87 -4.34 -19.40
C ILE A 26 -6.99 -4.30 -20.93
N ASN A 27 -8.22 -4.19 -21.44
CA ASN A 27 -8.50 -4.24 -22.88
C ASN A 27 -8.73 -2.85 -23.47
N LYS A 28 -9.37 -1.96 -22.71
CA LYS A 28 -9.68 -0.59 -23.12
C LYS A 28 -9.83 0.32 -21.92
N VAL A 29 -9.34 1.55 -22.04
CA VAL A 29 -9.49 2.60 -21.03
C VAL A 29 -10.31 3.76 -21.59
N ILE A 30 -11.41 4.10 -20.94
CA ILE A 30 -12.12 5.35 -21.23
C ILE A 30 -11.51 6.43 -20.34
N ILE A 31 -10.89 7.43 -20.94
CA ILE A 31 -10.22 8.51 -20.23
C ILE A 31 -11.12 9.73 -20.25
N VAL A 32 -11.42 10.29 -19.09
CA VAL A 32 -12.19 11.53 -18.94
C VAL A 32 -11.26 12.58 -18.37
N ASP A 33 -11.09 13.68 -19.09
CA ASP A 33 -10.37 14.83 -18.59
C ASP A 33 -10.99 16.12 -19.13
N LEU A 34 -10.31 17.23 -18.96
CA LEU A 34 -10.79 18.55 -19.34
C LEU A 34 -10.20 18.98 -20.66
N VAL A 35 -10.97 19.77 -21.42
CA VAL A 35 -10.54 20.33 -22.71
C VAL A 35 -9.21 21.06 -22.59
N THR A 36 -8.92 21.72 -21.46
CA THR A 36 -7.64 22.43 -21.27
C THR A 36 -6.43 21.52 -21.11
N GLU A 37 -6.61 20.24 -20.81
CA GLU A 37 -5.52 19.28 -20.69
C GLU A 37 -5.22 18.57 -22.02
N HIS A 38 -6.01 18.82 -23.08
CA HIS A 38 -5.96 18.09 -24.36
C HIS A 38 -4.54 17.93 -24.93
N ASP A 39 -3.82 19.03 -25.14
CA ASP A 39 -2.49 19.00 -25.76
C ASP A 39 -1.47 18.24 -24.90
N SER A 40 -1.61 18.33 -23.57
CA SER A 40 -0.77 17.57 -22.64
C SER A 40 -1.08 16.07 -22.72
N LEU A 41 -2.34 15.71 -22.91
CA LEU A 41 -2.78 14.32 -23.02
C LEU A 41 -2.35 13.70 -24.35
N GLU A 42 -2.53 14.39 -25.47
CA GLU A 42 -2.09 13.86 -26.78
C GLU A 42 -0.59 13.53 -26.80
N SER A 43 0.25 14.38 -26.21
CA SER A 43 1.71 14.16 -26.12
C SER A 43 2.10 12.93 -25.30
N ILE A 44 1.23 12.50 -24.38
CA ILE A 44 1.46 11.34 -23.50
C ILE A 44 0.84 10.10 -24.12
N LEU A 45 -0.42 10.20 -24.56
CA LEU A 45 -1.19 9.10 -25.11
C LEU A 45 -0.60 8.59 -26.43
N SER A 46 0.07 9.45 -27.20
CA SER A 46 0.82 9.06 -28.41
C SER A 46 2.06 8.19 -28.14
N LYS A 47 2.54 8.11 -26.90
CA LYS A 47 3.75 7.37 -26.51
C LYS A 47 3.48 6.05 -25.81
N ILE A 48 2.22 5.79 -25.46
CA ILE A 48 1.81 4.58 -24.76
C ILE A 48 1.04 3.66 -25.71
N ASN A 49 1.18 2.37 -25.49
CA ASN A 49 0.51 1.34 -26.28
C ASN A 49 -0.75 0.84 -25.56
N ILE A 50 -1.74 1.72 -25.41
CA ILE A 50 -3.02 1.38 -24.80
C ILE A 50 -4.18 1.69 -25.74
N ASN A 51 -5.20 0.83 -25.75
CA ASN A 51 -6.45 1.10 -26.44
C ASN A 51 -7.32 2.03 -25.58
N TYR A 52 -7.63 3.23 -26.05
CA TYR A 52 -8.39 4.21 -25.27
C TYR A 52 -9.42 4.98 -26.09
N ASP A 53 -10.48 5.46 -25.42
CA ASP A 53 -11.30 6.58 -25.89
C ASP A 53 -11.04 7.78 -24.97
N LEU A 54 -10.91 8.98 -25.54
CA LEU A 54 -10.75 10.22 -24.78
C LEU A 54 -12.03 11.05 -24.80
N LEU A 55 -12.54 11.40 -23.63
CA LEU A 55 -13.68 12.29 -23.41
C LEU A 55 -13.18 13.57 -22.73
N LEU A 56 -13.46 14.71 -23.35
CA LEU A 56 -13.03 16.02 -22.86
C LEU A 56 -14.24 16.82 -22.41
N PHE A 57 -14.26 17.23 -21.15
CA PHE A 57 -15.31 18.06 -20.58
C PHE A 57 -14.86 19.52 -20.47
N ASP A 58 -15.83 20.43 -20.48
CA ASP A 58 -15.55 21.84 -20.28
C ASP A 58 -15.06 22.10 -18.84
N ASN A 59 -14.18 23.09 -18.68
CA ASN A 59 -13.64 23.47 -17.37
C ASN A 59 -14.71 23.93 -16.36
N LEU A 60 -15.87 24.39 -16.83
CA LEU A 60 -16.99 24.81 -15.98
C LEU A 60 -17.49 23.66 -15.10
N VAL A 61 -17.27 22.40 -15.47
CA VAL A 61 -17.63 21.22 -14.65
C VAL A 61 -17.02 21.28 -13.26
N ARG A 62 -15.81 21.86 -13.11
CA ARG A 62 -15.12 22.00 -11.81
C ARG A 62 -15.90 22.82 -10.78
N HIS A 63 -16.86 23.63 -11.24
CA HIS A 63 -17.67 24.52 -10.40
C HIS A 63 -19.08 23.99 -10.14
N THR A 64 -19.41 22.80 -10.66
CA THR A 64 -20.73 22.19 -10.50
C THR A 64 -20.79 21.29 -9.28
N LYS A 65 -21.97 21.19 -8.66
CA LYS A 65 -22.19 20.27 -7.52
C LYS A 65 -22.46 18.83 -7.96
N SER A 66 -22.87 18.63 -9.20
CA SER A 66 -23.21 17.35 -9.83
C SER A 66 -22.81 17.40 -11.29
N LEU A 67 -22.56 16.23 -11.90
CA LEU A 67 -22.31 16.12 -13.33
C LEU A 67 -23.45 16.81 -14.11
N PRO A 68 -23.14 17.72 -15.05
CA PRO A 68 -24.12 18.22 -16.01
C PRO A 68 -24.80 17.05 -16.73
N PRO A 69 -26.13 17.11 -16.98
CA PRO A 69 -26.88 15.98 -17.55
C PRO A 69 -26.34 15.46 -18.89
N GLU A 70 -25.76 16.36 -19.70
CA GLU A 70 -25.13 16.00 -20.97
C GLU A 70 -23.88 15.12 -20.79
N TYR A 71 -23.03 15.44 -19.82
CA TYR A 71 -21.83 14.67 -19.50
C TYR A 71 -22.17 13.39 -18.74
N GLU A 72 -23.16 13.44 -17.85
CA GLU A 72 -23.67 12.25 -17.17
C GLU A 72 -24.19 11.24 -18.21
N LYS A 73 -25.05 11.66 -19.13
CA LYS A 73 -25.57 10.78 -20.19
C LYS A 73 -24.46 10.20 -21.08
N LEU A 74 -23.47 11.02 -21.44
CA LEU A 74 -22.33 10.55 -22.23
C LEU A 74 -21.50 9.50 -21.48
N LEU A 75 -21.28 9.68 -20.17
CA LEU A 75 -20.62 8.69 -19.33
C LEU A 75 -21.44 7.41 -19.19
N GLU A 76 -22.75 7.52 -18.98
CA GLU A 76 -23.67 6.37 -18.91
C GLU A 76 -23.61 5.54 -20.19
N GLU A 77 -23.61 6.19 -21.36
CA GLU A 77 -23.49 5.54 -22.66
C GLU A 77 -22.16 4.78 -22.77
N LYS A 78 -21.04 5.42 -22.42
CA LYS A 78 -19.70 4.80 -22.49
C LYS A 78 -19.51 3.67 -21.50
N VAL A 79 -20.03 3.80 -20.27
CA VAL A 79 -20.00 2.74 -19.26
C VAL A 79 -20.76 1.51 -19.75
N ARG A 80 -21.94 1.71 -20.33
CA ARG A 80 -22.77 0.62 -20.86
C ARG A 80 -22.18 -0.04 -22.11
N GLU A 81 -21.72 0.75 -23.07
CA GLU A 81 -21.14 0.26 -24.33
C GLU A 81 -19.89 -0.59 -24.11
N ASN A 82 -19.12 -0.28 -23.06
CA ASN A 82 -17.85 -0.93 -22.77
C ASN A 82 -17.95 -1.89 -21.58
N ASP A 83 -19.14 -2.19 -21.03
CA ASP A 83 -19.32 -3.05 -19.84
C ASP A 83 -18.35 -2.69 -18.69
N ILE A 84 -18.27 -1.39 -18.37
CA ILE A 84 -17.34 -0.89 -17.35
C ILE A 84 -17.92 -1.12 -15.96
N LYS A 85 -17.11 -1.70 -15.08
CA LYS A 85 -17.42 -1.89 -13.65
C LYS A 85 -16.41 -1.22 -12.71
N LYS A 86 -15.20 -0.95 -13.20
CA LYS A 86 -14.07 -0.44 -12.41
C LYS A 86 -13.71 0.98 -12.83
N VAL A 87 -13.62 1.88 -11.86
CA VAL A 87 -13.35 3.30 -12.07
C VAL A 87 -12.19 3.78 -11.20
N ILE A 88 -11.22 4.46 -11.81
CA ILE A 88 -10.16 5.18 -11.11
C ILE A 88 -10.49 6.68 -11.17
N ILE A 89 -10.56 7.33 -10.01
CA ILE A 89 -10.77 8.77 -9.88
C ILE A 89 -9.46 9.41 -9.39
N SER A 90 -8.83 10.17 -10.28
CA SER A 90 -7.57 10.89 -10.04
C SER A 90 -7.63 12.36 -10.49
N THR A 91 -8.81 12.96 -10.39
CA THR A 91 -9.00 14.40 -10.58
C THR A 91 -8.60 15.20 -9.33
N GLU A 92 -8.97 16.48 -9.25
CA GLU A 92 -8.76 17.32 -8.06
C GLU A 92 -9.83 17.07 -6.98
N PRO A 93 -9.53 17.23 -5.68
CA PRO A 93 -10.46 16.89 -4.60
C PRO A 93 -11.83 17.56 -4.67
N ARG A 94 -11.90 18.79 -5.22
CA ARG A 94 -13.17 19.52 -5.41
C ARG A 94 -14.13 18.81 -6.35
N SER A 95 -13.58 18.04 -7.29
CA SER A 95 -14.32 17.33 -8.33
C SER A 95 -14.51 15.84 -7.99
N TYR A 96 -14.09 15.36 -6.81
CA TYR A 96 -14.24 13.93 -6.45
C TYR A 96 -15.70 13.53 -6.28
N LYS A 97 -16.46 14.37 -5.58
CA LYS A 97 -17.84 14.02 -5.19
C LYS A 97 -18.73 13.76 -6.39
N LEU A 98 -18.66 14.60 -7.43
CA LEU A 98 -19.52 14.45 -8.61
C LEU A 98 -19.32 13.10 -9.31
N TYR A 99 -18.08 12.61 -9.42
CA TYR A 99 -17.76 11.35 -10.06
C TYR A 99 -18.00 10.15 -9.13
N ILE A 100 -17.80 10.31 -7.82
CA ILE A 100 -18.17 9.29 -6.83
C ILE A 100 -19.68 9.08 -6.84
N ASP A 101 -20.47 10.15 -6.79
CA ASP A 101 -21.93 10.10 -6.80
C ASP A 101 -22.45 9.41 -8.08
N PHE A 102 -21.86 9.72 -9.24
CA PHE A 102 -22.12 9.01 -10.49
C PHE A 102 -21.80 7.51 -10.37
N CYS A 103 -20.60 7.15 -9.92
CA CYS A 103 -20.21 5.76 -9.81
C CYS A 103 -21.11 4.95 -8.87
N LEU A 104 -21.48 5.53 -7.71
CA LEU A 104 -22.39 4.91 -6.75
C LEU A 104 -23.78 4.73 -7.33
N LYS A 105 -24.31 5.73 -8.05
CA LYS A 105 -25.61 5.64 -8.74
C LYS A 105 -25.66 4.50 -9.75
N HIS A 106 -24.53 4.20 -10.39
CA HIS A 106 -24.43 3.16 -11.43
C HIS A 106 -23.83 1.83 -10.94
N GLY A 107 -23.58 1.68 -9.63
CA GLY A 107 -23.05 0.43 -9.06
C GLY A 107 -21.64 0.10 -9.53
N LEU A 108 -20.81 1.12 -9.76
CA LEU A 108 -19.42 0.97 -10.18
C LEU A 108 -18.49 0.92 -8.96
N ASP A 109 -17.46 0.09 -9.04
CA ASP A 109 -16.42 0.05 -8.03
C ASP A 109 -15.42 1.19 -8.27
N ILE A 110 -15.01 1.83 -7.17
CA ILE A 110 -14.27 3.09 -7.22
C ILE A 110 -12.92 2.93 -6.52
N MET A 111 -11.85 3.39 -7.17
CA MET A 111 -10.56 3.67 -6.55
C MET A 111 -10.25 5.17 -6.63
N CYS A 112 -9.93 5.79 -5.51
CA CYS A 112 -9.54 7.20 -5.45
C CYS A 112 -8.04 7.34 -5.15
N GLY A 113 -7.34 8.18 -5.92
CA GLY A 113 -5.90 8.43 -5.74
C GLY A 113 -5.54 9.31 -4.54
N LYS A 114 -6.50 10.08 -4.01
CA LYS A 114 -6.32 10.94 -2.82
C LYS A 114 -7.37 10.61 -1.76
N PRO A 115 -7.02 10.68 -0.45
CA PRO A 115 -8.02 10.56 0.60
C PRO A 115 -9.05 11.69 0.49
N ILE A 116 -10.31 11.41 0.84
CA ILE A 116 -11.37 12.41 0.90
C ILE A 116 -11.11 13.28 2.13
N THR A 117 -10.17 14.22 2.02
CA THR A 117 -9.84 15.16 3.09
C THR A 117 -10.02 16.56 2.55
N THR A 118 -11.15 17.19 2.84
CA THR A 118 -11.30 18.63 2.64
C THR A 118 -12.17 19.22 3.75
N PRO A 119 -11.73 20.29 4.45
CA PRO A 119 -12.49 20.96 5.53
C PRO A 119 -13.78 21.67 5.09
N LEU A 120 -14.17 21.55 3.82
CA LEU A 120 -15.36 22.20 3.25
C LEU A 120 -16.70 21.62 3.77
N TYR A 121 -16.65 20.65 4.68
CA TYR A 121 -17.82 19.97 5.26
C TYR A 121 -18.09 20.35 6.73
N ALA A 122 -17.31 21.26 7.32
CA ALA A 122 -17.77 21.96 8.50
C ALA A 122 -18.73 23.06 8.03
N GLU A 123 -20.04 22.79 8.04
CA GLU A 123 -21.01 23.87 8.05
C GLU A 123 -20.68 24.75 9.27
N ALA A 124 -20.32 26.01 9.03
CA ALA A 124 -20.25 27.00 10.09
C ALA A 124 -21.67 27.21 10.61
N GLY A 125 -22.08 26.42 11.60
CA GLY A 125 -23.22 26.73 12.45
C GLY A 125 -22.98 28.07 13.12
N SER A 126 -23.99 28.92 13.12
CA SER A 126 -23.92 30.30 13.64
C SER A 126 -23.69 30.41 15.14
N ASP A 127 -23.62 29.29 15.87
CA ASP A 127 -23.28 29.24 17.28
C ASP A 127 -22.22 28.14 17.45
N GLY A 128 -21.03 28.51 17.95
CA GLY A 128 -19.81 27.70 17.97
C GLY A 128 -19.82 26.45 18.86
N GLU A 129 -20.87 25.64 18.85
CA GLU A 129 -20.89 24.28 19.37
C GLU A 129 -20.89 23.25 18.22
N ILE A 130 -19.82 22.46 18.13
CA ILE A 130 -19.74 21.30 17.25
C ILE A 130 -20.64 20.21 17.84
N LYS A 131 -21.89 20.12 17.36
CA LYS A 131 -22.72 18.92 17.53
C LYS A 131 -22.44 17.98 16.36
N GLY A 132 -21.75 16.88 16.63
CA GLY A 132 -21.58 15.82 15.65
C GLY A 132 -22.92 15.21 15.23
N ASN A 133 -23.03 14.77 13.98
CA ASN A 133 -23.36 13.38 13.63
C ASN A 133 -23.67 13.15 12.15
N GLN A 134 -23.04 12.09 11.63
CA GLN A 134 -23.50 11.16 10.58
C GLN A 134 -23.56 11.61 9.11
N ILE A 135 -22.73 10.94 8.29
CA ILE A 135 -23.02 10.66 6.88
C ILE A 135 -23.17 9.14 6.77
N GLY A 136 -24.37 8.65 6.45
CA GLY A 136 -24.61 7.23 6.14
C GLY A 136 -24.52 6.21 7.29
N GLY A 137 -24.60 6.64 8.56
CA GLY A 137 -24.66 5.72 9.70
C GLY A 137 -23.31 5.18 10.22
N LEU A 138 -22.18 5.75 9.80
CA LEU A 138 -20.86 5.41 10.36
C LEU A 138 -20.32 6.58 11.23
N THR A 139 -19.87 6.27 12.45
CA THR A 139 -19.30 7.24 13.41
C THR A 139 -17.89 7.66 13.00
N HIS A 140 -17.61 8.97 13.07
CA HIS A 140 -16.37 9.61 12.62
C HIS A 140 -15.11 9.10 13.36
N PHE A 141 -14.00 8.99 12.63
CA PHE A 141 -12.66 8.85 13.19
C PHE A 141 -12.20 10.19 13.74
N GLU A 142 -11.87 10.25 15.04
CA GLU A 142 -11.07 11.34 15.61
C GLU A 142 -9.63 11.22 15.11
N ILE A 143 -9.13 12.26 14.45
CA ILE A 143 -7.71 12.43 14.11
C ILE A 143 -7.10 13.33 15.19
N LEU A 144 -6.22 12.77 16.02
CA LEU A 144 -5.33 13.54 16.90
C LEU A 144 -4.24 14.20 16.04
N VAL A 145 -4.24 15.53 16.00
CA VAL A 145 -3.23 16.34 15.31
C VAL A 145 -1.98 16.44 16.19
N LEU A 146 -0.86 15.86 15.74
CA LEU A 146 0.46 16.21 16.26
C LEU A 146 0.95 17.43 15.48
N GLY A 147 1.20 18.54 16.18
CA GLY A 147 1.66 19.79 15.57
C GLY A 147 3.07 19.65 14.99
N ILE A 148 3.18 19.60 13.66
CA ILE A 148 4.43 19.67 12.91
C ILE A 148 4.20 20.63 11.72
N ASP A 149 5.17 21.50 11.46
CA ASP A 149 5.14 22.57 10.43
C ASP A 149 5.27 21.98 9.01
N ASP A 150 4.20 22.11 8.21
CA ASP A 150 3.96 21.47 6.90
C ASP A 150 4.67 22.13 5.70
N SER A 151 5.60 23.07 5.91
CA SER A 151 6.15 23.88 4.81
C SER A 151 7.26 23.24 3.95
N LYS A 152 7.59 21.94 4.10
CA LYS A 152 8.82 21.36 3.48
C LYS A 152 8.82 19.93 2.91
N TYR A 153 7.72 19.19 2.83
CA TYR A 153 7.77 17.79 2.32
C TYR A 153 6.63 17.46 1.35
N ASP A 154 6.93 16.70 0.29
CA ASP A 154 6.04 16.45 -0.85
C ASP A 154 5.75 14.94 -1.00
N LEU A 155 4.80 14.41 -0.23
CA LEU A 155 4.49 12.97 -0.08
C LEU A 155 4.32 12.23 -1.44
N VAL A 156 5.25 11.33 -1.82
CA VAL A 156 5.13 10.46 -3.01
C VAL A 156 5.03 8.98 -2.61
N GLN A 157 4.06 8.26 -3.20
CA GLN A 157 3.71 6.85 -2.93
C GLN A 157 4.59 5.87 -3.74
N ASN A 158 4.94 4.71 -3.15
CA ASN A 158 5.69 3.61 -3.81
C ASN A 158 4.85 2.93 -4.93
N GLU A 159 5.41 2.83 -6.13
CA GLU A 159 4.75 2.33 -7.35
C GLU A 159 4.37 0.83 -7.27
N VAL A 160 5.22 -0.04 -6.71
CA VAL A 160 4.95 -1.49 -6.62
C VAL A 160 3.75 -1.76 -5.71
N ALA A 161 3.75 -1.15 -4.51
CA ALA A 161 2.64 -1.26 -3.58
C ALA A 161 1.34 -0.62 -4.13
N MET A 162 1.46 0.33 -5.06
CA MET A 162 0.31 0.90 -5.75
C MET A 162 -0.22 -0.06 -6.83
N PHE A 163 0.66 -0.71 -7.57
CA PHE A 163 0.31 -1.69 -8.60
C PHE A 163 -0.41 -2.89 -7.98
N ASP A 164 0.04 -3.37 -6.81
CA ASP A 164 -0.65 -4.45 -6.11
C ASP A 164 -2.05 -4.05 -5.64
N ARG A 165 -2.20 -2.83 -5.09
CA ARG A 165 -3.51 -2.29 -4.74
C ARG A 165 -4.43 -2.16 -5.95
N LEU A 166 -3.89 -1.70 -7.08
CA LEU A 166 -4.63 -1.59 -8.34
C LEU A 166 -5.05 -2.98 -8.83
N ARG A 167 -4.14 -3.96 -8.81
CA ARG A 167 -4.41 -5.33 -9.22
C ARG A 167 -5.47 -5.99 -8.34
N ASP A 168 -5.40 -5.81 -7.02
CA ASP A 168 -6.42 -6.32 -6.10
C ASP A 168 -7.80 -5.73 -6.38
N PHE A 169 -7.86 -4.41 -6.64
CA PHE A 169 -9.09 -3.72 -6.99
C PHE A 169 -9.71 -4.22 -8.29
N PHE A 170 -8.89 -4.42 -9.33
CA PHE A 170 -9.38 -4.89 -10.62
C PHE A 170 -9.79 -6.38 -10.61
N LEU A 171 -9.11 -7.21 -9.81
CA LEU A 171 -9.34 -8.66 -9.78
C LEU A 171 -10.33 -9.11 -8.68
N ASP A 172 -11.03 -8.19 -8.03
CA ASP A 172 -11.99 -8.48 -6.95
C ASP A 172 -11.38 -9.34 -5.83
N LYS A 173 -10.06 -9.26 -5.65
CA LYS A 173 -9.41 -9.87 -4.50
C LYS A 173 -9.88 -9.09 -3.29
N HIS A 174 -10.34 -9.78 -2.25
CA HIS A 174 -10.70 -9.15 -1.00
C HIS A 174 -9.57 -8.21 -0.58
N ALA A 175 -9.79 -6.91 -0.73
CA ALA A 175 -8.95 -5.93 -0.08
C ALA A 175 -9.02 -6.31 1.40
N TYR A 176 -7.88 -6.65 2.00
CA TYR A 176 -7.73 -6.81 3.44
C TYR A 176 -8.02 -5.48 4.16
N SER A 177 -9.24 -4.95 4.01
CA SER A 177 -9.68 -3.63 4.47
C SER A 177 -10.09 -3.64 5.94
N ASN A 178 -10.06 -4.81 6.59
CA ASN A 178 -9.98 -4.91 8.06
C ASN A 178 -8.54 -4.74 8.60
N ILE A 179 -7.52 -4.64 7.73
CA ILE A 179 -6.13 -4.29 8.08
C ILE A 179 -5.85 -2.82 7.68
N ARG A 180 -6.70 -1.89 8.13
CA ARG A 180 -6.48 -0.44 7.94
C ARG A 180 -6.77 0.37 9.21
N ARG A 181 -6.07 0.07 10.29
CA ARG A 181 -5.52 1.11 11.19
C ARG A 181 -4.00 1.28 11.09
N HIS A 182 -3.33 0.49 10.25
CA HIS A 182 -1.87 0.53 10.08
C HIS A 182 -1.36 1.05 8.71
N LYS A 183 -2.24 1.21 7.70
CA LYS A 183 -1.80 1.69 6.37
C LYS A 183 -1.48 3.19 6.33
N THR A 184 -2.03 4.00 7.23
CA THR A 184 -1.70 5.43 7.32
C THR A 184 -0.28 5.63 7.83
N SER A 185 0.16 4.85 8.82
CA SER A 185 1.51 4.90 9.39
C SER A 185 2.58 4.36 8.41
N VAL A 186 2.26 3.29 7.67
CA VAL A 186 3.14 2.72 6.64
C VAL A 186 3.26 3.65 5.42
N SER A 187 2.16 4.29 5.00
CA SER A 187 2.22 5.33 3.95
C SER A 187 3.05 6.54 4.39
N LEU A 188 2.89 7.02 5.63
CA LEU A 188 3.69 8.11 6.20
C LEU A 188 5.20 7.79 6.21
N VAL A 189 5.58 6.56 6.57
CA VAL A 189 7.00 6.15 6.62
C VAL A 189 7.60 5.97 5.22
N SER A 190 6.84 5.43 4.26
CA SER A 190 7.28 5.41 2.85
C SER A 190 7.37 6.83 2.28
N GLU A 191 6.42 7.72 2.57
CA GLU A 191 6.43 9.09 2.08
C GLU A 191 7.57 9.93 2.71
N LEU A 192 8.00 9.61 3.94
CA LEU A 192 9.18 10.20 4.59
C LEU A 192 10.51 9.81 3.92
N GLN A 193 10.58 8.67 3.23
CA GLN A 193 11.80 8.23 2.56
C GLN A 193 12.00 8.80 1.17
N TYR A 194 10.91 9.05 0.43
CA TYR A 194 10.99 9.59 -0.92
C TYR A 194 11.19 11.12 -0.97
N ASN A 195 11.05 11.80 0.18
CA ASN A 195 11.14 13.26 0.30
C ASN A 195 12.46 13.81 0.84
N ILE A 196 13.49 12.97 0.97
CA ILE A 196 14.82 13.46 1.28
C ILE A 196 15.42 14.03 -0.03
N PRO A 197 15.76 15.34 -0.10
CA PRO A 197 16.27 15.97 -1.32
C PRO A 197 17.56 15.30 -1.81
N PRO A 198 17.93 15.46 -3.10
CA PRO A 198 19.08 14.75 -3.65
C PRO A 198 20.41 15.28 -3.09
N HIS A 199 20.98 14.48 -2.18
CA HIS A 199 22.41 14.34 -1.81
C HIS A 199 23.07 15.42 -0.94
N PRO A 200 23.82 15.03 0.13
CA PRO A 200 25.13 14.36 -0.01
C PRO A 200 25.31 13.12 0.90
N LYS A 201 26.45 12.44 0.76
CA LYS A 201 26.91 11.24 1.48
C LYS A 201 26.49 11.17 2.97
N ASN A 202 25.94 10.01 3.38
CA ASN A 202 25.54 9.56 4.75
C ASN A 202 24.21 10.13 5.29
N GLU A 203 23.22 9.36 5.76
CA GLU A 203 23.26 8.13 6.56
C GLU A 203 22.04 7.21 6.28
N ASN A 204 22.32 5.92 6.05
CA ASN A 204 21.43 4.88 5.53
C ASN A 204 20.20 4.58 6.42
N PHE A 205 19.01 5.06 6.05
CA PHE A 205 17.77 4.46 6.56
C PHE A 205 17.57 3.10 5.88
N ARG A 206 17.39 2.02 6.64
CA ARG A 206 17.36 0.65 6.12
C ARG A 206 16.10 -0.07 6.58
N PHE A 207 15.44 -0.77 5.67
CA PHE A 207 14.34 -1.65 6.04
C PHE A 207 14.81 -3.08 6.15
N ALA A 208 14.14 -3.81 7.03
CA ALA A 208 14.30 -5.23 7.15
C ALA A 208 12.99 -5.90 7.51
N VAL A 209 12.98 -7.19 7.33
CA VAL A 209 11.85 -8.06 7.55
C VAL A 209 12.28 -9.21 8.45
N GLU A 210 11.37 -9.67 9.28
CA GLU A 210 11.52 -10.79 10.21
C GLU A 210 10.26 -11.65 10.11
N LEU A 211 10.44 -12.98 10.00
CA LEU A 211 9.34 -13.92 9.83
C LEU A 211 9.31 -14.98 10.93
N LEU A 212 8.24 -14.98 11.72
CA LEU A 212 7.88 -16.10 12.58
C LEU A 212 7.22 -17.18 11.73
N ILE A 213 7.91 -18.30 11.52
CA ILE A 213 7.35 -19.45 10.81
C ILE A 213 6.83 -20.44 11.84
N LYS A 214 5.53 -20.74 11.79
CA LYS A 214 4.86 -21.71 12.65
C LYS A 214 4.63 -23.02 11.90
N HIS A 215 4.86 -24.15 12.54
CA HIS A 215 4.52 -25.49 12.05
C HIS A 215 4.09 -26.37 13.22
N ASN A 216 2.90 -26.96 13.16
CA ASN A 216 2.38 -27.88 14.19
C ASN A 216 2.52 -27.35 15.63
N GLY A 217 2.18 -26.08 15.84
CA GLY A 217 2.24 -25.43 17.15
C GLY A 217 3.66 -25.05 17.63
N LYS A 218 4.69 -25.24 16.80
CA LYS A 218 6.07 -24.85 17.08
C LYS A 218 6.53 -23.73 16.14
N TYR A 219 7.56 -23.00 16.53
CA TYR A 219 8.15 -21.88 15.81
C TYR A 219 9.60 -22.17 15.47
N LEU A 220 10.01 -21.80 14.25
CA LEU A 220 11.39 -21.95 13.81
C LEU A 220 12.26 -20.85 14.43
N LEU A 221 13.28 -21.25 15.18
CA LEU A 221 14.40 -20.39 15.55
C LEU A 221 15.67 -20.86 14.81
N CYS A 222 16.50 -19.89 14.44
CA CYS A 222 17.78 -20.12 13.80
C CYS A 222 18.89 -19.35 14.53
N LYS A 223 19.99 -20.01 14.82
CA LYS A 223 21.17 -19.41 15.46
C LYS A 223 22.10 -18.88 14.38
N ARG A 224 22.29 -17.57 14.36
CA ARG A 224 23.11 -16.87 13.36
C ARG A 224 24.51 -17.46 13.31
N SER A 225 25.06 -17.61 12.11
CA SER A 225 26.38 -18.21 11.92
C SER A 225 27.45 -17.48 12.73
N SER A 226 28.44 -18.22 13.23
CA SER A 226 29.61 -17.65 13.92
C SER A 226 30.40 -16.69 13.03
N ASP A 227 30.31 -16.85 11.71
CA ASP A 227 30.97 -16.00 10.72
C ASP A 227 30.14 -14.76 10.33
N ALA A 228 28.93 -14.60 10.90
CA ALA A 228 28.06 -13.47 10.60
C ALA A 228 28.67 -12.13 11.06
N LYS A 229 28.67 -11.14 10.16
CA LYS A 229 29.22 -9.80 10.44
C LYS A 229 28.49 -9.04 11.54
N ILE A 230 27.24 -9.40 11.84
CA ILE A 230 26.39 -8.73 12.81
C ILE A 230 25.73 -9.81 13.68
N ALA A 231 25.87 -9.66 15.00
CA ALA A 231 25.26 -10.54 16.00
C ALA A 231 25.52 -12.05 15.77
N PRO A 232 26.78 -12.49 15.62
CA PRO A 232 27.10 -13.92 15.44
C PRO A 232 26.70 -14.75 16.67
N GLY A 233 26.23 -15.97 16.45
CA GLY A 233 25.86 -16.92 17.52
C GLY A 233 24.57 -16.61 18.28
N ILE A 234 23.85 -15.54 17.91
CA ILE A 234 22.58 -15.17 18.52
C ILE A 234 21.43 -15.95 17.90
N TRP A 235 20.54 -16.49 18.73
CA TRP A 235 19.29 -17.09 18.28
C TRP A 235 18.32 -16.01 17.79
N ASN A 236 17.79 -16.22 16.60
CA ASN A 236 16.88 -15.30 15.94
C ASN A 236 15.85 -16.07 15.10
N ILE A 237 15.08 -15.34 14.32
CA ILE A 237 14.18 -15.86 13.29
C ILE A 237 14.70 -15.49 11.90
N PRO A 238 14.21 -16.14 10.83
CA PRO A 238 14.52 -15.76 9.46
C PRO A 238 14.28 -14.27 9.22
N ALA A 239 15.27 -13.58 8.66
CA ALA A 239 15.28 -12.14 8.65
C ALA A 239 16.26 -11.55 7.64
N GLY A 240 15.81 -10.54 6.91
CA GLY A 240 16.61 -9.98 5.83
C GLY A 240 16.37 -8.53 5.53
N LYS A 241 17.04 -8.03 4.49
CA LYS A 241 16.95 -6.62 4.10
C LYS A 241 15.96 -6.49 2.95
N VAL A 242 15.17 -5.43 3.00
CA VAL A 242 14.37 -5.05 1.84
C VAL A 242 15.29 -4.40 0.82
N LYS A 243 15.32 -4.94 -0.40
CA LYS A 243 16.12 -4.40 -1.51
C LYS A 243 15.46 -3.13 -2.06
N TYR A 244 16.22 -2.38 -2.85
CA TYR A 244 15.67 -1.21 -3.54
C TYR A 244 14.60 -1.65 -4.55
N ASN A 245 13.46 -0.95 -4.59
CA ASN A 245 12.27 -1.29 -5.40
C ASN A 245 11.62 -2.66 -5.08
N GLU A 246 11.83 -3.20 -3.89
CA GLU A 246 11.21 -4.45 -3.44
C GLU A 246 10.09 -4.16 -2.42
N GLY A 247 8.95 -4.86 -2.53
CA GLY A 247 7.89 -4.82 -1.53
C GLY A 247 8.32 -5.47 -0.20
N ILE A 248 7.72 -5.05 0.92
CA ILE A 248 8.03 -5.64 2.24
C ILE A 248 7.72 -7.14 2.28
N GLU A 249 6.54 -7.54 1.79
CA GLU A 249 6.15 -8.95 1.75
C GLU A 249 6.95 -9.74 0.70
N GLU A 250 7.30 -9.12 -0.43
CA GLU A 250 8.19 -9.73 -1.42
C GLU A 250 9.57 -10.03 -0.82
N ALA A 251 10.15 -9.06 -0.10
CA ALA A 251 11.40 -9.25 0.62
C ALA A 251 11.27 -10.37 1.67
N LEU A 252 10.18 -10.38 2.44
CA LEU A 252 9.93 -11.39 3.47
C LEU A 252 9.85 -12.81 2.88
N ILE A 253 9.13 -12.98 1.76
CA ILE A 253 8.99 -14.27 1.07
C ILE A 253 10.33 -14.69 0.47
N ARG A 254 11.05 -13.77 -0.20
CA ARG A 254 12.37 -14.04 -0.77
C ARG A 254 13.38 -14.46 0.30
N GLU A 255 13.51 -13.67 1.37
CA GLU A 255 14.46 -13.96 2.45
C GLU A 255 14.13 -15.29 3.12
N CYS A 256 12.83 -15.60 3.33
CA CYS A 256 12.42 -16.91 3.83
C CYS A 256 12.85 -18.06 2.90
N GLU A 257 12.65 -17.91 1.58
CA GLU A 257 13.06 -18.93 0.60
C GLU A 257 14.59 -19.05 0.52
N GLU A 258 15.33 -17.95 0.51
CA GLU A 258 16.79 -17.92 0.51
C GLU A 258 17.38 -18.59 1.77
N GLU A 259 16.85 -18.28 2.95
CA GLU A 259 17.39 -18.73 4.24
C GLU A 259 16.93 -20.13 4.67
N THR A 260 15.74 -20.56 4.25
CA THR A 260 15.12 -21.81 4.74
C THR A 260 14.63 -22.75 3.65
N ASN A 261 14.63 -22.32 2.39
CA ASN A 261 14.04 -23.03 1.25
C ASN A 261 12.54 -23.35 1.39
N LEU A 262 11.86 -22.75 2.37
CA LEU A 262 10.41 -22.85 2.54
C LEU A 262 9.69 -21.83 1.68
N LYS A 263 8.71 -22.30 0.91
CA LYS A 263 7.80 -21.45 0.15
C LYS A 263 6.60 -21.10 1.00
N VAL A 264 6.58 -19.85 1.47
CA VAL A 264 5.53 -19.33 2.34
C VAL A 264 4.52 -18.49 1.57
N SER A 265 3.29 -18.50 2.04
CA SER A 265 2.20 -17.64 1.58
C SER A 265 1.34 -17.23 2.78
N ASN A 266 0.35 -16.36 2.58
CA ASN A 266 -0.57 -15.90 3.64
C ASN A 266 0.15 -15.34 4.89
N VAL A 267 1.23 -14.58 4.67
CA VAL A 267 1.97 -13.92 5.74
C VAL A 267 1.09 -12.87 6.41
N CYS A 268 1.10 -12.85 7.74
CA CYS A 268 0.31 -11.94 8.56
C CYS A 268 1.24 -10.97 9.27
N TYR A 269 1.05 -9.67 9.05
CA TYR A 269 1.80 -8.64 9.77
C TYR A 269 1.48 -8.69 11.26
N LEU A 270 2.52 -8.62 12.09
CA LEU A 270 2.39 -8.50 13.52
C LEU A 270 2.66 -7.07 13.98
N ASP A 271 3.86 -6.56 13.72
CA ASP A 271 4.33 -5.30 14.31
C ASP A 271 5.60 -4.78 13.60
N CYS A 272 6.05 -3.59 13.94
CA CYS A 272 7.34 -3.06 13.48
C CYS A 272 8.15 -2.45 14.63
N ASN A 273 9.47 -2.66 14.58
CA ASN A 273 10.39 -2.11 15.57
C ASN A 273 11.36 -1.10 14.95
N PHE A 274 11.51 0.04 15.63
CA PHE A 274 12.46 1.08 15.27
C PHE A 274 13.77 0.87 16.05
N ILE A 275 14.80 0.38 15.38
CA ILE A 275 16.10 0.15 16.00
C ILE A 275 16.96 1.42 15.85
N ASN A 276 16.94 2.25 16.90
CA ASN A 276 17.82 3.38 17.31
C ASN A 276 18.35 4.38 16.22
N LYS A 277 18.50 5.64 16.64
CA LYS A 277 19.03 6.81 15.92
C LYS A 277 20.35 6.60 15.16
N GLU A 278 21.22 5.68 15.56
CA GLU A 278 22.48 5.39 14.86
C GLU A 278 22.33 4.45 13.65
N HIS A 279 21.40 3.49 13.70
CA HIS A 279 21.24 2.49 12.65
C HIS A 279 20.12 2.79 11.67
N LYS A 280 19.21 3.71 12.03
CA LYS A 280 18.10 4.16 11.18
C LYS A 280 17.37 2.97 10.52
N ARG A 281 17.13 1.90 11.29
CA ARG A 281 16.57 0.65 10.77
C ARG A 281 15.15 0.43 11.29
N ILE A 282 14.21 0.21 10.37
CA ILE A 282 12.87 -0.31 10.70
C ILE A 282 12.84 -1.78 10.33
N VAL A 283 12.42 -2.60 11.27
CA VAL A 283 12.25 -4.04 11.08
C VAL A 283 10.76 -4.37 11.15
N TYR A 284 10.22 -5.00 10.12
CA TYR A 284 8.83 -5.44 10.08
C TYR A 284 8.74 -6.92 10.45
N LEU A 285 7.90 -7.24 11.43
CA LEU A 285 7.69 -8.59 11.91
C LEU A 285 6.38 -9.15 11.36
N TYR A 286 6.45 -10.35 10.81
CA TYR A 286 5.32 -11.11 10.30
C TYR A 286 5.28 -12.50 10.92
N VAL A 287 4.13 -13.17 10.79
CA VAL A 287 3.97 -14.60 11.09
C VAL A 287 3.32 -15.32 9.93
N THR A 288 3.68 -16.58 9.73
CA THR A 288 2.96 -17.49 8.83
C THR A 288 2.91 -18.88 9.44
N GLU A 289 1.97 -19.69 8.97
CA GLU A 289 1.89 -21.11 9.32
C GLU A 289 2.10 -21.96 8.07
N VAL A 290 3.07 -22.88 8.14
CA VAL A 290 3.40 -23.81 7.06
C VAL A 290 2.90 -25.20 7.41
N ALA A 291 2.17 -25.81 6.48
CA ALA A 291 1.68 -27.18 6.63
C ALA A 291 2.75 -28.22 6.28
N ASP A 292 3.61 -27.91 5.30
CA ASP A 292 4.66 -28.80 4.80
C ASP A 292 6.03 -28.16 4.99
N ILE A 293 6.96 -28.96 5.53
CA ILE A 293 8.35 -28.58 5.78
C ILE A 293 9.32 -29.58 5.13
N SER A 294 8.85 -30.43 4.21
CA SER A 294 9.69 -31.42 3.52
C SER A 294 10.88 -30.80 2.80
N ASP A 295 10.72 -29.58 2.32
CA ASP A 295 11.72 -28.82 1.59
C ASP A 295 12.59 -27.93 2.48
N LEU A 296 12.41 -27.97 3.81
CA LEU A 296 13.22 -27.19 4.75
C LEU A 296 14.70 -27.49 4.57
N ARG A 297 15.46 -26.46 4.17
CA ARG A 297 16.92 -26.49 4.06
C ARG A 297 17.45 -25.14 4.52
N ILE A 298 17.99 -25.11 5.73
CA ILE A 298 18.59 -23.90 6.27
C ILE A 298 19.91 -23.61 5.56
N ASP A 299 20.12 -22.35 5.15
CA ASP A 299 21.38 -21.91 4.58
C ASP A 299 22.48 -21.91 5.66
N ALA A 300 23.45 -22.81 5.50
CA ALA A 300 24.60 -22.96 6.39
C ALA A 300 25.54 -21.74 6.36
N GLY A 301 25.41 -20.85 5.37
CA GLY A 301 26.12 -19.56 5.35
C GLY A 301 25.52 -18.51 6.28
N GLU A 302 24.23 -18.62 6.60
CA GLU A 302 23.51 -17.67 7.46
C GLU A 302 23.30 -18.19 8.89
N PHE A 303 23.13 -19.51 9.06
CA PHE A 303 22.84 -20.12 10.36
C PHE A 303 23.64 -21.40 10.61
N ASP A 304 24.13 -21.55 11.85
CA ASP A 304 24.88 -22.76 12.27
C ASP A 304 23.96 -23.81 12.90
N GLU A 305 22.89 -23.38 13.57
CA GLU A 305 21.94 -24.25 14.28
C GLU A 305 20.51 -23.75 14.04
N TRP A 306 19.53 -24.63 14.13
CA TRP A 306 18.11 -24.27 14.05
C TRP A 306 17.25 -25.27 14.83
N GLU A 307 16.10 -24.82 15.31
CA GLU A 307 15.21 -25.65 16.10
C GLU A 307 13.74 -25.21 15.97
N TRP A 308 12.82 -26.18 16.02
CA TRP A 308 11.39 -25.93 16.18
C TRP A 308 11.02 -25.97 17.66
N ILE A 309 10.72 -24.81 18.22
CA ILE A 309 10.45 -24.64 19.65
C ILE A 309 8.97 -24.36 19.90
N LYS A 310 8.46 -24.67 21.08
CA LYS A 310 7.18 -24.09 21.48
C LYS A 310 7.39 -22.66 21.99
N ALA A 311 6.35 -21.85 21.94
CA ALA A 311 6.39 -20.50 22.49
C ALA A 311 6.78 -20.46 23.97
N GLU A 312 6.26 -21.41 24.78
CA GLU A 312 6.59 -21.57 26.20
C GLU A 312 8.09 -21.84 26.48
N ASP A 313 8.81 -22.39 25.50
CA ASP A 313 10.22 -22.77 25.66
C ASP A 313 11.19 -21.64 25.27
N VAL A 314 10.70 -20.49 24.75
CA VAL A 314 11.55 -19.42 24.22
C VAL A 314 12.49 -18.81 25.26
N ASP A 315 12.13 -18.86 26.54
CA ASP A 315 12.96 -18.33 27.61
C ASP A 315 14.25 -19.15 27.85
N ASN A 316 14.29 -20.41 27.39
CA ASN A 316 15.52 -21.21 27.37
C ASN A 316 16.56 -20.68 26.38
N TYR A 317 16.15 -19.81 25.44
CA TYR A 317 17.01 -19.19 24.44
C TYR A 317 17.31 -17.75 24.88
N GLU A 318 18.27 -17.59 25.79
CA GLU A 318 18.61 -16.30 26.42
C GLU A 318 18.91 -15.19 25.40
N SER A 319 19.55 -15.54 24.27
CA SER A 319 20.00 -14.57 23.27
C SER A 319 18.89 -14.09 22.32
N VAL A 320 17.71 -14.72 22.31
CA VAL A 320 16.58 -14.26 21.49
C VAL A 320 16.14 -12.87 21.93
N ASN A 321 15.91 -11.98 20.97
CA ASN A 321 15.47 -10.62 21.22
C ASN A 321 14.16 -10.61 22.02
N LEU A 322 14.11 -9.82 23.10
CA LEU A 322 12.92 -9.66 23.96
C LEU A 322 11.65 -9.32 23.18
N TYR A 323 11.78 -8.59 22.08
CA TYR A 323 10.68 -8.25 21.18
C TYR A 323 10.06 -9.50 20.53
N ILE A 324 10.90 -10.43 20.07
CA ILE A 324 10.46 -11.71 19.49
C ILE A 324 9.86 -12.61 20.59
N LYS A 325 10.49 -12.65 21.78
CA LYS A 325 9.96 -13.40 22.93
C LYS A 325 8.54 -12.96 23.31
N ARG A 326 8.30 -11.64 23.35
CA ARG A 326 6.97 -11.08 23.59
C ARG A 326 5.95 -11.60 22.58
N TRP A 327 6.27 -11.53 21.29
CA TRP A 327 5.37 -11.99 20.23
C TRP A 327 5.12 -13.49 20.23
N LEU A 328 6.15 -14.30 20.51
CA LEU A 328 5.96 -15.74 20.69
C LEU A 328 4.97 -16.05 21.82
N SER A 329 5.11 -15.38 22.97
CA SER A 329 4.18 -15.53 24.10
C SER A 329 2.76 -15.02 23.81
N GLU A 330 2.58 -14.04 22.92
CA GLU A 330 1.24 -13.54 22.54
C GLU A 330 0.52 -14.46 21.54
N LEU A 331 1.27 -15.24 20.74
CA LEU A 331 0.74 -16.09 19.67
C LEU A 331 0.45 -17.53 20.09
N GLY A 332 0.90 -17.96 21.29
CA GLY A 332 0.76 -19.33 21.77
C GLY A 332 1.04 -19.45 23.26
#